data_AF-A0A8J4SDQ5-F1
#
_entry.id   AF-A0A8J4SDQ5-F1
#
_cell.length_a   1.000
_cell.length_b   1.000
_cell.length_c   1.000
_cell.angle_alpha   90.00
_cell.angle_beta   90.00
_cell.angle_gamma   90.00
#
_symmetry.space_group_name_H-M   'P 1'
#
loop_
_entity.id
_entity.type
_entity.pdbx_description
1 polymer ?
#
loop_
_entity_poly.entity_id
_entity_poly.type
_entity_poly.pdbx_seq_one_letter_code
_entity_poly.pdbx_strand_id
1 'polypeptide(L)'
;MIAPDTHVDEKESRFVNERMNANIQKDGTYTVVPRMYGGVTTPEDLKRIADISVKYDVKAVKVTGGQRLDLIGVKKEDLPKVWAELDMPSGYAYAKSLRTVKTCVGSQFCRFGTQDSMAMGALLERKFERLDLPAKFKYAVNGCPRNCAESCTKDIGIVGNDGGWEIFIGGNGGIKARLADSLCKVKTDEELVELCGAIMQHYRETANYLERTSEWVERIGLEQIRAAVVDDSPLQMMLMGMSFGLALTLVIFAGSELFTGNNMFFTMSTLAGRTTVRDTLKNWGLVFLGNLIGAILLSLLILGSGLFKTATPEHLLFVVSAKKMAAPVSELFFRGILCNWLVCLAIWMAARSKEDIAKLVLIWWCLYAFIASGYEHSVANMTLLSLSWLLPNHPDTITLAGWLHNMIPVTLGNIIGGALFVGMAYWFVSPVKKKR
;
A
#
# COMPACT_ATOMS: atom_id res chain seq x y z
N MET A 1 1.61 -13.54 -12.61
CA MET A 1 2.74 -14.48 -12.74
C MET A 1 3.71 -13.87 -13.74
N ILE A 2 4.90 -13.44 -13.29
CA ILE A 2 5.82 -12.57 -14.06
C ILE A 2 6.64 -13.32 -15.14
N ALA A 3 6.58 -14.65 -15.21
CA ALA A 3 7.24 -15.43 -16.27
C ALA A 3 6.34 -16.54 -16.83
N PRO A 4 5.37 -16.22 -17.71
CA PRO A 4 4.51 -17.22 -18.34
C PRO A 4 5.22 -18.04 -19.44
N ASP A 5 6.36 -17.56 -19.94
CA ASP A 5 6.91 -18.00 -21.24
C ASP A 5 7.95 -19.11 -21.11
N THR A 6 8.52 -19.30 -19.91
CA THR A 6 9.62 -20.25 -19.65
C THR A 6 9.14 -21.55 -18.99
N HIS A 7 7.83 -21.73 -18.83
CA HIS A 7 7.26 -22.83 -18.06
C HIS A 7 6.26 -23.66 -18.88
N VAL A 8 6.50 -24.97 -18.95
CA VAL A 8 5.51 -25.94 -19.44
C VAL A 8 4.64 -26.34 -18.24
N ASP A 9 3.48 -25.70 -18.11
CA ASP A 9 2.47 -26.07 -17.11
C ASP A 9 1.91 -27.47 -17.45
N GLU A 10 2.07 -28.45 -16.56
CA GLU A 10 1.42 -29.76 -16.68
C GLU A 10 -0.07 -29.63 -16.36
N LYS A 11 -0.80 -29.05 -17.32
CA LYS A 11 -2.23 -28.84 -17.25
C LYS A 11 -2.99 -30.16 -17.05
N GLU A 12 -2.47 -31.30 -17.51
CA GLU A 12 -3.17 -32.59 -17.38
C GLU A 12 -3.35 -33.03 -15.91
N SER A 13 -2.40 -32.75 -15.01
CA SER A 13 -2.51 -33.14 -13.59
C SER A 13 -3.50 -32.25 -12.81
N ARG A 14 -3.59 -30.97 -13.19
CA ARG A 14 -4.63 -30.04 -12.74
C ARG A 14 -5.99 -30.53 -13.20
N PHE A 15 -6.12 -30.87 -14.49
CA PHE A 15 -7.38 -31.29 -15.09
C PHE A 15 -8.03 -32.50 -14.42
N VAL A 16 -7.28 -33.51 -13.98
CA VAL A 16 -7.89 -34.69 -13.34
C VAL A 16 -8.36 -34.40 -11.91
N ASN A 17 -7.53 -33.80 -11.07
CA ASN A 17 -7.90 -33.55 -9.68
C ASN A 17 -8.90 -32.39 -9.55
N GLU A 18 -8.80 -31.35 -10.38
CA GLU A 18 -9.78 -30.25 -10.43
C GLU A 18 -11.13 -30.70 -10.97
N ARG A 19 -11.17 -31.59 -11.97
CA ARG A 19 -12.43 -32.12 -12.50
C ARG A 19 -13.11 -33.11 -11.54
N MET A 20 -12.33 -33.86 -10.77
CA MET A 20 -12.84 -34.86 -9.83
C MET A 20 -13.01 -34.34 -8.40
N ASN A 21 -12.54 -33.12 -8.12
CA ASN A 21 -12.53 -32.46 -6.81
C ASN A 21 -11.88 -33.29 -5.67
N ALA A 22 -11.03 -34.27 -6.00
CA ALA A 22 -10.47 -35.25 -5.07
C ALA A 22 -8.99 -35.54 -5.40
N ASN A 23 -8.22 -36.01 -4.41
CA ASN A 23 -6.81 -36.36 -4.59
C ASN A 23 -6.66 -37.81 -5.04
N ILE A 24 -6.02 -38.07 -6.18
CA ILE A 24 -5.66 -39.44 -6.58
C ILE A 24 -4.59 -40.06 -5.66
N GLN A 25 -4.75 -41.34 -5.35
CA GLN A 25 -3.83 -42.16 -4.55
C GLN A 25 -3.02 -43.12 -5.41
N LYS A 26 -1.96 -43.72 -4.83
CA LYS A 26 -1.06 -44.64 -5.54
C LYS A 26 -1.74 -45.88 -6.09
N ASP A 27 -2.81 -46.33 -5.44
CA ASP A 27 -3.62 -47.50 -5.82
C ASP A 27 -4.74 -47.16 -6.82
N GLY A 28 -4.78 -45.91 -7.32
CA GLY A 28 -5.80 -45.43 -8.25
C GLY A 28 -7.13 -45.05 -7.58
N THR A 29 -7.27 -45.21 -6.26
CA THR A 29 -8.40 -44.68 -5.50
C THR A 29 -8.24 -43.18 -5.24
N TYR A 30 -9.24 -42.55 -4.65
CA TYR A 30 -9.26 -41.12 -4.40
C TYR A 30 -9.50 -40.80 -2.93
N THR A 31 -8.97 -39.65 -2.51
CA THR A 31 -9.28 -39.03 -1.22
C THR A 31 -10.19 -37.83 -1.41
N VAL A 32 -11.36 -37.92 -0.79
CA VAL A 32 -12.35 -36.84 -0.72
C VAL A 32 -12.10 -36.06 0.57
N VAL A 33 -12.01 -34.73 0.47
CA VAL A 33 -11.76 -33.85 1.61
C VAL A 33 -12.86 -32.79 1.65
N PRO A 34 -13.91 -32.97 2.46
CA PRO A 34 -14.95 -31.97 2.62
C PRO A 34 -14.39 -30.69 3.25
N ARG A 35 -14.87 -29.54 2.78
CA ARG A 35 -14.50 -28.23 3.32
C ARG A 35 -15.15 -28.04 4.69
N MET A 36 -14.33 -27.69 5.68
CA MET A 36 -14.75 -27.36 7.05
C MET A 36 -14.22 -25.96 7.39
N TYR A 37 -14.98 -24.90 7.12
CA TYR A 37 -14.47 -23.53 7.28
C TYR A 37 -13.94 -23.27 8.70
N GLY A 38 -12.70 -22.79 8.80
CA GLY A 38 -12.04 -22.57 10.09
C GLY A 38 -11.78 -23.83 10.92
N GLY A 39 -11.94 -25.03 10.34
CA GLY A 39 -11.77 -26.30 11.07
C GLY A 39 -12.99 -26.74 11.88
N VAL A 40 -14.15 -26.12 11.63
CA VAL A 40 -15.40 -26.37 12.36
C VAL A 40 -16.35 -27.23 11.53
N THR A 41 -17.07 -28.13 12.17
CA THR A 41 -18.15 -28.94 11.58
C THR A 41 -19.33 -29.03 12.54
N THR A 42 -20.52 -29.29 12.01
CA THR A 42 -21.73 -29.53 12.79
C THR A 42 -21.89 -31.03 13.07
N PRO A 43 -22.63 -31.42 14.13
CA PRO A 43 -22.98 -32.83 14.35
C PRO A 43 -23.68 -33.46 13.14
N GLU A 44 -24.53 -32.71 12.44
CA GLU A 44 -25.27 -33.16 11.26
C GLU A 44 -24.32 -33.44 10.07
N ASP A 45 -23.39 -32.52 9.79
CA ASP A 45 -22.39 -32.72 8.74
C ASP A 45 -21.45 -33.87 9.09
N LEU A 46 -21.04 -33.99 10.36
CA LEU A 46 -20.20 -35.09 10.82
C LEU A 46 -20.91 -36.45 10.66
N LYS A 47 -22.21 -36.51 10.98
CA LYS A 47 -23.03 -37.70 10.75
C LYS A 47 -23.11 -38.03 9.26
N ARG A 48 -23.36 -37.02 8.40
CA ARG A 48 -23.38 -37.20 6.95
C ARG A 48 -22.06 -37.75 6.42
N ILE A 49 -20.93 -37.21 6.88
CA ILE A 49 -19.60 -37.72 6.54
C ILE A 49 -19.43 -39.18 6.98
N ALA A 50 -19.89 -39.54 8.18
CA ALA A 50 -19.83 -40.92 8.68
C ALA A 50 -20.68 -41.89 7.86
N ASP A 51 -21.94 -41.52 7.58
CA ASP A 51 -22.89 -42.33 6.81
C ASP A 51 -22.36 -42.60 5.39
N ILE A 52 -21.81 -41.57 4.73
CA ILE A 52 -21.18 -41.70 3.41
C ILE A 52 -19.92 -42.55 3.47
N SER A 53 -19.12 -42.41 4.53
CA SER A 53 -17.90 -43.23 4.70
C SER A 53 -18.24 -44.71 4.78
N VAL A 54 -19.31 -45.08 5.48
CA VAL A 54 -19.81 -46.46 5.56
C VAL A 54 -20.38 -46.91 4.22
N LYS A 55 -21.25 -46.10 3.60
CA LYS A 55 -21.96 -46.44 2.36
C LYS A 55 -21.01 -46.72 1.19
N TYR A 56 -19.91 -45.96 1.09
CA TYR A 56 -18.95 -46.05 0.00
C TYR A 56 -17.68 -46.84 0.37
N ASP A 57 -17.69 -47.58 1.48
CA ASP A 57 -16.57 -48.44 1.93
C ASP A 57 -15.23 -47.68 1.97
N VAL A 58 -15.26 -46.46 2.53
CA VAL A 58 -14.08 -45.63 2.75
C VAL A 58 -13.12 -46.37 3.68
N LYS A 59 -11.89 -46.58 3.23
CA LYS A 59 -10.90 -47.41 3.92
C LYS A 59 -10.34 -46.77 5.18
N ALA A 60 -10.25 -45.44 5.20
CA ALA A 60 -9.85 -44.69 6.38
C ALA A 60 -10.43 -43.27 6.37
N VAL A 61 -10.92 -42.84 7.53
CA VAL A 61 -11.25 -41.43 7.81
C VAL A 61 -10.13 -40.85 8.67
N LYS A 62 -9.32 -39.95 8.10
CA LYS A 62 -8.13 -39.40 8.76
C LYS A 62 -8.34 -37.94 9.17
N VAL A 63 -8.20 -37.65 10.46
CA VAL A 63 -8.08 -36.28 10.97
C VAL A 63 -6.70 -35.72 10.59
N THR A 64 -6.68 -34.57 9.94
CA THR A 64 -5.44 -33.93 9.45
C THR A 64 -4.97 -32.81 10.37
N GLY A 65 -3.68 -32.45 10.25
CA GLY A 65 -3.10 -31.32 10.98
C GLY A 65 -3.69 -29.94 10.60
N GLY A 66 -4.49 -29.87 9.52
CA GLY A 66 -5.23 -28.68 9.10
C GLY A 66 -6.67 -28.63 9.64
N GLN A 67 -7.06 -29.50 10.58
CA GLN A 67 -8.45 -29.62 11.06
C GLN A 67 -9.42 -29.95 9.92
N ARG A 68 -9.08 -31.00 9.17
CA ARG A 68 -9.92 -31.57 8.10
C ARG A 68 -10.09 -33.07 8.32
N LEU A 69 -11.08 -33.65 7.64
CA LEU A 69 -11.31 -35.08 7.55
C LEU A 69 -11.03 -35.55 6.12
N ASP A 70 -10.05 -36.45 5.97
CA ASP A 70 -9.73 -37.08 4.69
C ASP A 70 -10.45 -38.43 4.60
N LEU A 71 -11.28 -38.61 3.58
CA LEU A 71 -11.99 -39.86 3.27
C LEU A 71 -11.20 -40.62 2.22
N ILE A 72 -10.39 -41.59 2.64
CA ILE A 72 -9.39 -42.27 1.81
C ILE A 72 -9.94 -43.59 1.26
N GLY A 73 -9.74 -43.85 -0.03
CA GLY A 73 -10.07 -45.12 -0.68
C GLY A 73 -11.35 -45.09 -1.51
N VAL A 74 -11.85 -43.92 -1.88
CA VAL A 74 -13.08 -43.77 -2.69
C VAL A 74 -12.78 -44.16 -4.14
N LYS A 75 -13.63 -44.98 -4.76
CA LYS A 75 -13.50 -45.37 -6.17
C LYS A 75 -13.86 -44.20 -7.09
N LYS A 76 -13.24 -44.17 -8.28
CA LYS A 76 -13.43 -43.09 -9.25
C LYS A 76 -14.90 -42.94 -9.67
N GLU A 77 -15.56 -44.07 -9.91
CA GLU A 77 -16.97 -44.10 -10.36
C GLU A 77 -17.95 -43.54 -9.32
N ASP A 78 -17.59 -43.60 -8.04
CA ASP A 78 -18.44 -43.18 -6.93
C ASP A 78 -18.30 -41.69 -6.59
N LEU A 79 -17.22 -41.04 -7.03
CA LEU A 79 -16.93 -39.64 -6.70
C LEU A 79 -18.09 -38.66 -6.95
N PRO A 80 -18.79 -38.68 -8.11
CA PRO A 80 -19.91 -37.77 -8.33
C PRO A 80 -21.05 -37.96 -7.32
N LYS A 81 -21.33 -39.21 -6.93
CA LYS A 81 -22.38 -39.54 -5.96
C LYS A 81 -21.97 -39.15 -4.55
N VAL A 82 -20.71 -39.41 -4.19
CA VAL A 82 -20.13 -39.00 -2.90
C VAL A 82 -20.24 -37.48 -2.72
N TRP A 83 -19.87 -36.69 -3.73
CA TRP A 83 -19.99 -35.22 -3.67
C TRP A 83 -21.43 -34.73 -3.62
N ALA A 84 -22.33 -35.34 -4.42
CA ALA A 84 -23.75 -34.98 -4.42
C ALA A 84 -24.42 -35.29 -3.08
N GLU A 85 -24.07 -36.39 -2.43
CA GLU A 85 -24.62 -36.77 -1.13
C GLU A 85 -23.97 -36.03 0.04
N LEU A 86 -22.68 -35.68 -0.05
CA LEU A 86 -22.01 -34.87 0.95
C LEU A 86 -22.63 -33.48 1.05
N ASP A 87 -23.02 -32.90 -0.10
CA ASP A 87 -23.52 -31.52 -0.21
C ASP A 87 -22.60 -30.51 0.49
N MET A 88 -21.28 -30.74 0.38
CA MET A 88 -20.23 -29.92 0.98
C MET A 88 -19.22 -29.53 -0.10
N PRO A 89 -18.67 -28.29 -0.06
CA PRO A 89 -17.60 -27.90 -0.98
C PRO A 89 -16.34 -28.75 -0.79
N SER A 90 -15.51 -28.85 -1.84
CA SER A 90 -14.20 -29.48 -1.73
C SER A 90 -13.20 -28.61 -0.97
N GLY A 91 -12.36 -29.23 -0.16
CA GLY A 91 -11.27 -28.59 0.57
C GLY A 91 -10.03 -28.26 -0.28
N TYR A 92 -10.04 -28.57 -1.58
CA TYR A 92 -8.94 -28.30 -2.51
C TYR A 92 -7.55 -28.79 -2.03
N ALA A 93 -7.50 -29.96 -1.40
CA ALA A 93 -6.27 -30.51 -0.83
C ALA A 93 -5.14 -30.72 -1.87
N TYR A 94 -5.48 -30.84 -3.16
CA TYR A 94 -4.56 -30.96 -4.30
C TYR A 94 -4.07 -29.62 -4.83
N ALA A 95 -4.88 -28.56 -4.74
CA ALA A 95 -4.67 -27.35 -5.54
C ALA A 95 -3.49 -26.51 -5.04
N LYS A 96 -2.99 -25.65 -5.93
CA LYS A 96 -2.06 -24.56 -5.62
C LYS A 96 -2.88 -23.33 -5.23
N SER A 97 -3.58 -23.47 -4.12
CA SER A 97 -4.52 -22.47 -3.60
C SER A 97 -4.50 -22.49 -2.08
N LEU A 98 -5.40 -21.70 -1.48
CA LEU A 98 -5.67 -21.78 -0.05
C LEU A 98 -6.25 -23.16 0.30
N ARG A 99 -5.44 -23.99 0.97
CA ARG A 99 -5.83 -25.35 1.36
C ARG A 99 -6.59 -25.40 2.68
N THR A 100 -6.13 -24.63 3.65
CA THR A 100 -6.69 -24.69 5.01
C THR A 100 -6.44 -23.41 5.78
N VAL A 101 -7.39 -23.08 6.64
CA VAL A 101 -7.24 -22.09 7.71
C VAL A 101 -7.40 -22.83 9.03
N LYS A 102 -6.28 -23.02 9.74
CA LYS A 102 -6.28 -23.70 11.04
C LYS A 102 -6.61 -22.68 12.13
N THR A 103 -7.53 -22.98 13.02
CA THR A 103 -7.93 -22.05 14.09
C THR A 103 -7.77 -22.67 15.47
N CYS A 104 -7.61 -21.85 16.50
CA CYS A 104 -7.90 -22.29 17.87
C CYS A 104 -9.36 -21.98 18.21
N VAL A 105 -9.86 -22.49 19.33
CA VAL A 105 -11.25 -22.26 19.74
C VAL A 105 -11.56 -20.81 20.14
N GLY A 106 -10.53 -19.95 20.28
CA GLY A 106 -10.68 -18.51 20.45
C GLY A 106 -11.43 -18.09 21.71
N SER A 107 -11.89 -16.84 21.75
CA SER A 107 -12.70 -16.27 22.84
C SER A 107 -14.07 -16.94 23.01
N GLN A 108 -14.54 -17.67 21.99
CA GLN A 108 -15.83 -18.38 22.06
C GLN A 108 -15.84 -19.50 23.11
N PHE A 109 -14.70 -20.19 23.31
CA PHE A 109 -14.63 -21.34 24.23
C PHE A 109 -13.40 -21.36 25.15
N CYS A 110 -12.29 -20.73 24.74
CA CYS A 110 -11.05 -20.75 25.53
C CYS A 110 -11.08 -19.65 26.59
N ARG A 111 -10.79 -20.01 27.85
CA ARG A 111 -10.61 -19.05 28.95
C ARG A 111 -9.53 -17.98 28.66
N PHE A 112 -8.55 -18.28 27.81
CA PHE A 112 -7.47 -17.36 27.45
C PHE A 112 -7.67 -16.67 26.10
N GLY A 113 -8.75 -16.98 25.38
CA GLY A 113 -9.01 -16.39 24.07
C GLY A 113 -9.39 -14.92 24.21
N THR A 114 -8.64 -14.03 23.57
CA THR A 114 -8.92 -12.58 23.54
C THR A 114 -9.72 -12.21 22.29
N GLN A 115 -9.48 -12.93 21.17
CA GLN A 115 -10.16 -12.71 19.89
C GLN A 115 -10.90 -13.96 19.39
N ASP A 116 -11.92 -13.76 18.56
CA ASP A 116 -12.68 -14.84 17.93
C ASP A 116 -11.95 -15.40 16.70
N SER A 117 -11.04 -16.34 16.94
CA SER A 117 -10.26 -16.95 15.86
C SER A 117 -11.04 -17.88 14.94
N MET A 118 -12.15 -18.48 15.40
CA MET A 118 -12.91 -19.42 14.57
C MET A 118 -13.74 -18.67 13.54
N ALA A 119 -14.45 -17.62 13.95
CA ALA A 119 -15.18 -16.75 13.03
C ALA A 119 -14.24 -16.08 12.03
N MET A 120 -13.12 -15.51 12.51
CA MET A 120 -12.12 -14.88 11.64
C MET A 120 -11.50 -15.87 10.66
N GLY A 121 -11.13 -17.07 11.13
CA GLY A 121 -10.59 -18.11 10.25
C GLY A 121 -11.58 -18.58 9.17
N ALA A 122 -12.85 -18.72 9.53
CA ALA A 122 -13.91 -19.05 8.56
C ALA A 122 -14.13 -17.91 7.55
N LEU A 123 -14.09 -16.65 7.99
CA LEU A 123 -14.20 -15.47 7.13
C LEU A 123 -13.07 -15.42 6.10
N LEU A 124 -11.82 -15.54 6.54
CA LEU A 124 -10.65 -15.55 5.66
C LEU A 124 -10.70 -16.71 4.66
N GLU A 125 -11.10 -17.89 5.11
CA GLU A 125 -11.22 -19.05 4.23
C GLU A 125 -12.28 -18.86 3.14
N ARG A 126 -13.47 -18.34 3.50
CA ARG A 126 -14.54 -18.05 2.52
C ARG A 126 -14.15 -16.93 1.55
N LYS A 127 -13.43 -15.92 2.02
CA LYS A 127 -13.06 -14.77 1.19
C LYS A 127 -11.97 -15.12 0.18
N PHE A 128 -11.03 -15.97 0.56
CA PHE A 128 -9.85 -16.28 -0.25
C PHE A 128 -9.82 -17.70 -0.82
N GLU A 129 -10.88 -18.48 -0.62
CA GLU A 129 -11.01 -19.74 -1.34
C GLU A 129 -11.11 -19.53 -2.85
N ARG A 130 -10.68 -20.53 -3.62
CA ARG A 130 -10.64 -20.53 -5.10
C ARG A 130 -9.67 -19.54 -5.73
N LEU A 131 -8.86 -18.85 -4.94
CA LEU A 131 -7.73 -18.08 -5.47
C LEU A 131 -6.57 -19.02 -5.85
N ASP A 132 -6.13 -18.92 -7.10
CA ASP A 132 -4.91 -19.56 -7.56
C ASP A 132 -3.69 -18.81 -7.06
N LEU A 133 -2.76 -19.60 -6.50
CA LEU A 133 -1.53 -19.16 -5.88
C LEU A 133 -0.33 -19.87 -6.52
N PRO A 134 0.87 -19.27 -6.44
CA PRO A 134 2.10 -19.86 -6.97
C PRO A 134 2.39 -21.28 -6.43
N ALA A 135 2.05 -21.54 -5.16
CA ALA A 135 2.18 -22.83 -4.49
C ALA A 135 1.04 -23.06 -3.48
N LYS A 136 1.05 -24.21 -2.80
CA LYS A 136 0.12 -24.49 -1.69
C LYS A 136 0.25 -23.43 -0.59
N PHE A 137 -0.89 -22.97 -0.07
CA PHE A 137 -0.95 -21.88 0.90
C PHE A 137 -1.83 -22.24 2.10
N LYS A 138 -1.44 -21.80 3.29
CA LYS A 138 -2.14 -22.09 4.55
C LYS A 138 -2.16 -20.87 5.46
N TYR A 139 -3.29 -20.66 6.11
CA TYR A 139 -3.38 -19.75 7.26
C TYR A 139 -3.39 -20.52 8.57
N ALA A 140 -2.99 -19.83 9.64
CA ALA A 140 -3.45 -20.13 10.98
C ALA A 140 -3.92 -18.88 11.71
N VAL A 141 -4.99 -19.01 12.48
CA VAL A 141 -5.59 -17.92 13.26
C VAL A 141 -5.70 -18.33 14.71
N ASN A 142 -5.04 -17.59 15.58
CA ASN A 142 -5.07 -17.81 17.02
C ASN A 142 -5.76 -16.64 17.70
N GLY A 143 -6.63 -16.93 18.66
CA GLY A 143 -7.30 -15.90 19.45
C GLY A 143 -6.45 -15.40 20.62
N CYS A 144 -5.24 -15.92 20.83
CA CYS A 144 -4.33 -15.47 21.90
C CYS A 144 -2.87 -15.89 21.61
N PRO A 145 -1.87 -15.34 22.34
CA PRO A 145 -0.45 -15.65 22.14
C PRO A 145 -0.02 -17.10 22.45
N ARG A 146 -0.91 -17.93 23.02
CA ARG A 146 -0.60 -19.37 23.26
C ARG A 146 -0.47 -20.19 21.99
N ASN A 147 -0.96 -19.67 20.87
CA ASN A 147 -0.60 -20.15 19.52
C ASN A 147 -0.95 -21.62 19.20
N CYS A 148 -2.07 -22.13 19.71
CA CYS A 148 -2.53 -23.52 19.50
C CYS A 148 -2.70 -23.92 18.01
N ALA A 149 -2.94 -22.97 17.11
CA ALA A 149 -3.04 -23.21 15.67
C ALA A 149 -1.68 -23.09 14.93
N GLU A 150 -0.58 -22.87 15.65
CA GLU A 150 0.79 -22.86 15.11
C GLU A 150 1.03 -21.77 14.03
N SER A 151 0.55 -20.54 14.27
CA SER A 151 0.68 -19.38 13.38
C SER A 151 2.11 -19.17 12.88
N CYS A 152 3.12 -19.44 13.71
CA CYS A 152 4.52 -19.25 13.35
C CYS A 152 5.05 -20.24 12.31
N THR A 153 4.25 -21.21 11.84
CA THR A 153 4.68 -22.25 10.88
C THR A 153 3.86 -22.27 9.59
N LYS A 154 2.91 -21.35 9.44
CA LYS A 154 2.03 -21.25 8.27
C LYS A 154 2.48 -20.11 7.36
N ASP A 155 2.01 -20.14 6.11
CA ASP A 155 2.34 -19.14 5.10
C ASP A 155 1.93 -17.73 5.57
N ILE A 156 0.73 -17.61 6.17
CA ILE A 156 0.32 -16.47 7.01
C ILE A 156 -0.15 -16.98 8.37
N GLY A 157 0.40 -16.41 9.44
CA GLY A 157 0.01 -16.66 10.81
C GLY A 157 -0.64 -15.43 11.42
N ILE A 158 -1.74 -15.60 12.13
CA ILE A 158 -2.47 -14.51 12.80
C ILE A 158 -2.56 -14.84 14.28
N VAL A 159 -2.24 -13.89 15.14
CA VAL A 159 -2.27 -14.03 16.60
C VAL A 159 -3.00 -12.84 17.21
N GLY A 160 -4.14 -13.12 17.85
CA GLY A 160 -4.93 -12.14 18.59
C GLY A 160 -4.30 -11.75 19.92
N ASN A 161 -4.54 -10.51 20.31
CA ASN A 161 -4.22 -9.94 21.62
C ASN A 161 -5.34 -8.95 22.03
N ASP A 162 -5.25 -8.37 23.23
CA ASP A 162 -6.26 -7.45 23.76
C ASP A 162 -6.42 -6.15 22.93
N GLY A 163 -5.46 -5.83 22.05
CA GLY A 163 -5.44 -4.62 21.25
C GLY A 163 -5.65 -4.82 19.74
N GLY A 164 -5.91 -6.05 19.28
CA GLY A 164 -6.11 -6.40 17.88
C GLY A 164 -5.40 -7.69 17.47
N TRP A 165 -4.78 -7.66 16.29
CA TRP A 165 -4.15 -8.81 15.65
C TRP A 165 -2.68 -8.54 15.29
N GLU A 166 -1.82 -9.54 15.45
CA GLU A 166 -0.46 -9.57 14.93
C GLU A 166 -0.36 -10.56 13.77
N ILE A 167 0.22 -10.10 12.66
CA ILE A 167 0.35 -10.88 11.42
C ILE A 167 1.80 -11.32 11.26
N PHE A 168 1.98 -12.61 10.99
CA PHE A 168 3.23 -13.27 10.70
C PHE A 168 3.22 -13.83 9.28
N ILE A 169 4.36 -13.85 8.61
CA ILE A 169 4.47 -14.29 7.21
C ILE A 169 5.68 -15.21 6.95
N GLY A 170 5.54 -16.13 5.99
CA GLY A 170 6.66 -16.93 5.48
C GLY A 170 7.02 -18.14 6.35
N GLY A 171 6.10 -18.60 7.19
CA GLY A 171 6.30 -19.83 7.97
C GLY A 171 6.20 -21.08 7.10
N ASN A 172 7.00 -22.10 7.43
CA ASN A 172 6.97 -23.38 6.73
C ASN A 172 7.27 -24.55 7.67
N GLY A 173 6.30 -25.46 7.83
CA GLY A 173 6.50 -26.76 8.47
C GLY A 173 6.88 -27.89 7.50
N GLY A 174 7.52 -27.57 6.37
CA GLY A 174 7.91 -28.52 5.32
C GLY A 174 9.34 -29.03 5.47
N ILE A 175 9.94 -29.47 4.35
CA ILE A 175 11.30 -30.02 4.28
C ILE A 175 12.34 -29.07 4.92
N LYS A 176 12.30 -27.79 4.51
CA LYS A 176 13.07 -26.71 5.16
C LYS A 176 12.16 -26.01 6.16
N ALA A 177 12.23 -26.42 7.42
CA ALA A 177 11.48 -25.77 8.49
C ALA A 177 11.90 -24.31 8.63
N ARG A 178 10.93 -23.40 8.71
CA ARG A 178 11.14 -21.96 8.86
C ARG A 178 10.06 -21.38 9.75
N LEU A 179 10.46 -20.58 10.73
CA LEU A 179 9.51 -19.78 11.51
C LEU A 179 9.09 -18.55 10.70
N ALA A 180 7.82 -18.17 10.82
CA ALA A 180 7.29 -16.96 10.22
C ALA A 180 7.83 -15.71 10.90
N ASP A 181 8.04 -14.64 10.13
CA ASP A 181 8.49 -13.34 10.63
C ASP A 181 7.29 -12.46 11.00
N SER A 182 7.42 -11.63 12.03
CA SER A 182 6.39 -10.65 12.40
C SER A 182 6.36 -9.51 11.38
N LEU A 183 5.23 -9.36 10.69
CA LEU A 183 5.04 -8.34 9.64
C LEU A 183 4.54 -7.03 10.24
N CYS A 184 3.39 -7.04 10.93
CA CYS A 184 2.83 -5.86 11.59
C CYS A 184 1.71 -6.23 12.57
N LYS A 185 1.13 -5.20 13.21
CA LYS A 185 -0.07 -5.30 14.05
C LYS A 185 -1.16 -4.41 13.48
N VAL A 186 -2.40 -4.89 13.53
CA VAL A 186 -3.61 -4.18 13.09
C VAL A 186 -4.64 -4.20 14.20
N LYS A 187 -5.52 -3.21 14.24
CA LYS A 187 -6.49 -3.07 15.34
C LYS A 187 -7.84 -3.68 15.01
N THR A 188 -8.23 -3.64 13.73
CA THR A 188 -9.56 -4.05 13.30
C THR A 188 -9.53 -5.31 12.46
N ASP A 189 -10.68 -5.96 12.38
CA ASP A 189 -10.91 -7.14 11.55
C ASP A 189 -10.85 -6.78 10.06
N GLU A 190 -11.33 -5.58 9.69
CA GLU A 190 -11.29 -5.06 8.32
C GLU A 190 -9.84 -4.88 7.84
N GLU A 191 -9.00 -4.22 8.64
CA GLU A 191 -7.57 -4.03 8.34
C GLU A 191 -6.85 -5.37 8.20
N LEU A 192 -7.13 -6.32 9.10
CA LEU A 192 -6.57 -7.67 9.02
C LEU A 192 -6.90 -8.34 7.70
N VAL A 193 -8.18 -8.33 7.32
CA VAL A 193 -8.65 -8.99 6.11
C VAL A 193 -8.09 -8.31 4.86
N GLU A 194 -8.04 -6.98 4.83
CA GLU A 194 -7.46 -6.21 3.73
C GLU A 194 -5.97 -6.55 3.56
N LEU A 195 -5.21 -6.52 4.65
CA LEU A 195 -3.77 -6.76 4.60
C LEU A 195 -3.45 -8.21 4.22
N CYS A 196 -4.23 -9.19 4.69
CA CYS A 196 -4.15 -10.57 4.21
C CYS A 196 -4.34 -10.66 2.69
N GLY A 197 -5.31 -9.91 2.14
CA GLY A 197 -5.54 -9.81 0.70
C GLY A 197 -4.36 -9.18 -0.04
N ALA A 198 -3.81 -8.08 0.48
CA ALA A 198 -2.65 -7.39 -0.09
C ALA A 198 -1.40 -8.29 -0.13
N ILE A 199 -1.12 -9.02 0.96
CA ILE A 199 -0.02 -10.00 1.02
C ILE A 199 -0.22 -11.09 -0.02
N MET A 200 -1.41 -11.69 -0.08
CA MET A 200 -1.70 -12.75 -1.04
C MET A 200 -1.56 -12.26 -2.48
N GLN A 201 -2.03 -11.05 -2.77
CA GLN A 201 -1.91 -10.46 -4.11
C GLN A 201 -0.45 -10.17 -4.47
N HIS A 202 0.30 -9.55 -3.57
CA HIS A 202 1.72 -9.27 -3.79
C HIS A 202 2.52 -10.57 -4.02
N TYR A 203 2.22 -11.62 -3.27
CA TYR A 203 2.79 -12.95 -3.48
C TYR A 203 2.44 -13.54 -4.85
N ARG A 204 1.19 -13.43 -5.31
CA ARG A 204 0.76 -13.90 -6.65
C ARG A 204 1.47 -13.18 -7.79
N GLU A 205 1.79 -11.91 -7.59
CA GLU A 205 2.44 -11.08 -8.59
C GLU A 205 3.94 -11.35 -8.63
N THR A 206 4.60 -11.46 -7.48
CA THR A 206 6.07 -11.41 -7.39
C THR A 206 6.77 -12.75 -7.14
N ALA A 207 6.03 -13.80 -6.78
CA ALA A 207 6.61 -15.12 -6.57
C ALA A 207 6.74 -15.93 -7.87
N ASN A 208 7.77 -16.79 -7.89
CA ASN A 208 8.00 -17.75 -8.94
C ASN A 208 7.02 -18.93 -8.82
N TYR A 209 6.78 -19.64 -9.91
CA TYR A 209 5.93 -20.84 -9.88
C TYR A 209 6.50 -21.90 -8.93
N LEU A 210 5.63 -22.49 -8.10
CA LEU A 210 5.97 -23.46 -7.04
C LEU A 210 6.88 -22.95 -5.91
N GLU A 211 7.29 -21.68 -5.94
CA GLU A 211 7.98 -21.05 -4.83
C GLU A 211 7.04 -21.02 -3.62
N ARG A 212 7.54 -21.38 -2.44
CA ARG A 212 6.77 -21.26 -1.18
C ARG A 212 6.92 -19.86 -0.61
N THR A 213 5.93 -19.40 0.16
CA THR A 213 6.01 -18.10 0.84
C THR A 213 7.29 -17.94 1.68
N SER A 214 7.78 -19.02 2.30
CA SER A 214 9.04 -19.02 3.05
C SER A 214 10.26 -18.68 2.20
N GLU A 215 10.33 -19.20 0.97
CA GLU A 215 11.42 -18.95 0.03
C GLU A 215 11.27 -17.55 -0.59
N TRP A 216 10.02 -17.17 -0.89
CA TRP A 216 9.69 -15.85 -1.39
C TRP A 216 10.05 -14.73 -0.42
N VAL A 217 9.75 -14.89 0.88
CA VAL A 217 10.17 -13.93 1.93
C VAL A 217 11.69 -13.86 2.04
N GLU A 218 12.40 -15.00 1.96
CA GLU A 218 13.87 -15.02 1.96
C GLU A 218 14.46 -14.29 0.73
N ARG A 219 13.80 -14.39 -0.44
CA ARG A 219 14.28 -13.80 -1.70
C ARG A 219 13.97 -12.30 -1.82
N ILE A 220 12.74 -11.89 -1.53
CA ILE A 220 12.32 -10.48 -1.65
C ILE A 220 12.79 -9.67 -0.44
N GLY A 221 12.81 -10.27 0.74
CA GLY A 221 13.11 -9.58 2.00
C GLY A 221 11.86 -9.01 2.67
N LEU A 222 11.79 -9.20 3.99
CA LEU A 222 10.64 -8.80 4.81
C LEU A 222 10.34 -7.31 4.73
N GLU A 223 11.36 -6.46 4.79
CA GLU A 223 11.18 -5.00 4.76
C GLU A 223 10.62 -4.51 3.42
N GLN A 224 11.01 -5.13 2.30
CA GLN A 224 10.45 -4.79 0.99
C GLN A 224 8.99 -5.22 0.89
N ILE A 225 8.65 -6.40 1.43
CA ILE A 225 7.26 -6.87 1.49
C ILE A 225 6.44 -5.93 2.36
N ARG A 226 6.93 -5.56 3.54
CA ARG A 226 6.28 -4.59 4.43
C ARG A 226 6.05 -3.26 3.72
N ALA A 227 7.05 -2.71 3.05
CA ALA A 227 6.91 -1.46 2.31
C ALA A 227 5.90 -1.53 1.14
N ALA A 228 5.69 -2.72 0.58
CA ALA A 228 4.75 -2.92 -0.53
C ALA A 228 3.30 -3.11 -0.07
N VAL A 229 3.07 -3.70 1.11
CA VAL A 229 1.74 -4.10 1.59
C VAL A 229 1.25 -3.35 2.82
N VAL A 230 2.16 -2.80 3.63
CA VAL A 230 1.86 -2.10 4.90
C VAL A 230 2.07 -0.60 4.78
N ASP A 231 3.17 -0.16 4.16
CA ASP A 231 3.48 1.27 4.04
C ASP A 231 2.74 1.88 2.82
N ASP A 232 2.33 3.15 2.92
CA ASP A 232 1.83 3.92 1.78
C ASP A 232 2.86 3.83 0.64
N SER A 233 2.49 3.14 -0.43
CA SER A 233 3.42 2.71 -1.47
C SER A 233 4.29 3.86 -1.99
N PRO A 234 5.62 3.70 -2.14
CA PRO A 234 6.47 4.66 -2.87
C PRO A 234 5.95 4.98 -4.27
N LEU A 235 5.19 4.03 -4.88
CA LEU A 235 4.50 4.22 -6.15
C LEU A 235 3.46 5.35 -6.07
N GLN A 236 2.80 5.54 -4.92
CA GLN A 236 1.84 6.62 -4.73
C GLN A 236 2.51 7.99 -4.77
N MET A 237 3.71 8.14 -4.20
CA MET A 237 4.50 9.37 -4.32
C MET A 237 4.97 9.60 -5.77
N MET A 238 5.33 8.54 -6.49
CA MET A 238 5.71 8.62 -7.90
C MET A 238 4.49 8.98 -8.78
N LEU A 239 3.33 8.37 -8.57
CA LEU A 239 2.08 8.65 -9.28
C LEU A 239 1.56 10.06 -8.99
N MET A 240 1.68 10.53 -7.75
CA MET A 240 1.38 11.91 -7.39
C MET A 240 2.37 12.89 -8.05
N GLY A 241 3.66 12.53 -8.13
CA GLY A 241 4.66 13.30 -8.89
C GLY A 241 4.35 13.37 -10.39
N MET A 242 3.84 12.28 -10.99
CA MET A 242 3.46 12.24 -12.40
C MET A 242 2.25 13.13 -12.73
N SER A 243 1.30 13.28 -11.79
CA SER A 243 0.08 14.10 -11.99
C SER A 243 0.28 15.58 -11.67
N PHE A 244 1.35 15.95 -10.96
CA PHE A 244 1.52 17.30 -10.43
C PHE A 244 2.03 18.36 -11.41
N GLY A 245 2.52 17.96 -12.59
CA GLY A 245 2.97 18.87 -13.65
C GLY A 245 1.90 19.89 -14.10
N LEU A 246 0.62 19.62 -13.80
CA LEU A 246 -0.52 20.44 -14.17
C LEU A 246 -0.47 21.84 -13.55
N ALA A 247 -0.09 21.98 -12.28
CA ALA A 247 -0.19 23.26 -11.58
C ALA A 247 0.73 24.33 -12.17
N LEU A 248 2.04 24.05 -12.31
CA LEU A 248 2.98 25.01 -12.90
C LEU A 248 2.72 25.22 -14.39
N THR A 249 2.24 24.19 -15.09
CA THR A 249 1.80 24.32 -16.49
C THR A 249 0.67 25.35 -16.60
N LEU A 250 -0.38 25.24 -15.78
CA LEU A 250 -1.49 26.19 -15.79
C LEU A 250 -1.01 27.60 -15.44
N VAL A 251 -0.12 27.76 -14.47
CA VAL A 251 0.44 29.07 -14.10
C VAL A 251 1.17 29.71 -15.29
N ILE A 252 2.06 28.96 -15.95
CA ILE A 252 2.87 29.47 -17.07
C ILE A 252 2.00 29.80 -18.28
N PHE A 253 1.06 28.92 -18.65
CA PHE A 253 0.23 29.12 -19.84
C PHE A 253 -0.92 30.11 -19.61
N ALA A 254 -1.49 30.19 -18.40
CA ALA A 254 -2.49 31.20 -18.05
C ALA A 254 -1.87 32.58 -17.78
N GLY A 255 -0.54 32.70 -17.72
CA GLY A 255 0.16 33.95 -17.46
C GLY A 255 -0.03 34.47 -16.03
N SER A 256 -0.13 33.56 -15.06
CA SER A 256 -0.26 33.92 -13.64
C SER A 256 1.10 34.13 -12.98
N GLU A 257 1.13 34.95 -11.94
CA GLU A 257 2.35 35.25 -11.17
C GLU A 257 2.55 34.26 -10.01
N LEU A 258 3.79 33.80 -9.85
CA LEU A 258 4.17 32.84 -8.81
C LEU A 258 5.35 33.34 -8.00
N PHE A 259 5.17 33.44 -6.68
CA PHE A 259 6.19 33.96 -5.75
C PHE A 259 7.55 33.29 -5.94
N THR A 260 7.56 31.96 -6.05
CA THR A 260 8.79 31.17 -6.18
C THR A 260 9.54 31.43 -7.50
N GLY A 261 8.83 31.69 -8.59
CA GLY A 261 9.42 32.15 -9.85
C GLY A 261 9.94 33.59 -9.79
N ASN A 262 9.22 34.48 -9.12
CA ASN A 262 9.59 35.88 -8.99
C ASN A 262 10.84 36.11 -8.14
N ASN A 263 11.16 35.17 -7.24
CA ASN A 263 12.46 35.14 -6.55
C ASN A 263 13.63 35.14 -7.55
N MET A 264 13.52 34.43 -8.68
CA MET A 264 14.55 34.42 -9.72
C MET A 264 14.49 35.70 -10.57
N PHE A 265 13.34 36.02 -11.16
CA PHE A 265 13.23 37.10 -12.14
C PHE A 265 13.53 38.48 -11.56
N PHE A 266 13.00 38.81 -10.37
CA PHE A 266 13.25 40.12 -9.76
C PHE A 266 14.66 40.25 -9.21
N THR A 267 15.29 39.15 -8.77
CA THR A 267 16.72 39.18 -8.42
C THR A 267 17.57 39.47 -9.65
N MET A 268 17.33 38.80 -10.78
CA MET A 268 18.04 39.11 -12.04
C MET A 268 17.81 40.56 -12.49
N SER A 269 16.56 41.03 -12.45
CA SER A 269 16.18 42.39 -12.84
C SER A 269 16.87 43.46 -11.99
N THR A 270 16.93 43.26 -10.68
CA THR A 270 17.56 44.19 -9.74
C THR A 270 19.07 44.21 -9.88
N LEU A 271 19.70 43.04 -10.04
CA LEU A 271 21.14 42.95 -10.31
C LEU A 271 21.51 43.56 -11.68
N ALA A 272 20.60 43.50 -12.65
CA ALA A 272 20.74 44.18 -13.94
C ALA A 272 20.44 45.69 -13.90
N GLY A 273 20.03 46.24 -12.76
CA GLY A 273 19.71 47.66 -12.58
C GLY A 273 18.39 48.11 -13.23
N ARG A 274 17.49 47.18 -13.55
CA ARG A 274 16.16 47.49 -14.13
C ARG A 274 15.10 47.80 -13.07
N THR A 275 15.25 47.21 -11.89
CA THR A 275 14.37 47.41 -10.73
C THR A 275 15.20 47.73 -9.50
N THR A 276 14.60 48.40 -8.52
CA THR A 276 15.25 48.62 -7.23
C THR A 276 15.03 47.43 -6.28
N VAL A 277 15.83 47.35 -5.21
CA VAL A 277 15.59 46.38 -4.12
C VAL A 277 14.20 46.57 -3.51
N ARG A 278 13.72 47.81 -3.42
CA ARG A 278 12.36 48.12 -2.93
C ARG A 278 11.29 47.53 -3.83
N ASP A 279 11.46 47.60 -5.15
CA ASP A 279 10.51 47.03 -6.11
C ASP A 279 10.47 45.50 -6.00
N THR A 280 11.64 44.87 -5.78
CA THR A 280 11.74 43.42 -5.56
C THR A 280 10.99 43.00 -4.31
N LEU A 281 11.27 43.64 -3.16
CA LEU A 281 10.60 43.31 -1.90
C LEU A 281 9.10 43.57 -1.96
N LYS A 282 8.68 44.65 -2.64
CA LYS A 282 7.26 44.95 -2.87
C LYS A 282 6.60 43.87 -3.72
N ASN A 283 7.24 43.43 -4.82
CA ASN A 283 6.71 42.36 -5.66
C ASN A 283 6.60 41.05 -4.87
N TRP A 284 7.67 40.65 -4.18
CA TRP A 284 7.71 39.44 -3.38
C TRP A 284 6.60 39.43 -2.33
N GLY A 285 6.39 40.52 -1.60
CA GLY A 285 5.32 40.63 -0.61
C GLY A 285 3.92 40.54 -1.24
N LEU A 286 3.67 41.27 -2.34
CA LEU A 286 2.37 41.26 -3.01
C LEU A 286 2.02 39.90 -3.61
N VAL A 287 2.96 39.26 -4.29
CA VAL A 287 2.73 37.97 -4.95
C VAL A 287 2.62 36.85 -3.92
N PHE A 288 3.42 36.88 -2.86
CA PHE A 288 3.29 35.91 -1.75
C PHE A 288 1.90 36.00 -1.10
N LEU A 289 1.44 37.21 -0.79
CA LEU A 289 0.11 37.42 -0.21
C LEU A 289 -1.00 37.01 -1.17
N GLY A 290 -0.89 37.36 -2.45
CA GLY A 290 -1.85 36.95 -3.48
C GLY A 290 -1.93 35.43 -3.63
N ASN A 291 -0.78 34.74 -3.64
CA ASN A 291 -0.72 33.28 -3.67
C ASN A 291 -1.35 32.67 -2.40
N LEU A 292 -1.10 33.24 -1.21
CA LEU A 292 -1.71 32.77 0.04
C LEU A 292 -3.23 32.96 0.06
N ILE A 293 -3.73 34.12 -0.35
CA ILE A 293 -5.17 34.39 -0.44
C ILE A 293 -5.82 33.39 -1.41
N GLY A 294 -5.21 33.19 -2.59
CA GLY A 294 -5.69 32.21 -3.57
C GLY A 294 -5.72 30.78 -3.01
N ALA A 295 -4.69 30.36 -2.27
CA ALA A 295 -4.60 29.06 -1.63
C ALA A 295 -5.73 28.85 -0.59
N ILE A 296 -6.01 29.86 0.23
CA ILE A 296 -7.09 29.83 1.22
C ILE A 296 -8.45 29.78 0.52
N LEU A 297 -8.68 30.62 -0.50
CA LEU A 297 -9.93 30.62 -1.27
C LEU A 297 -10.19 29.27 -1.94
N LEU A 298 -9.17 28.66 -2.56
CA LEU A 298 -9.28 27.33 -3.13
C LEU A 298 -9.59 26.27 -2.06
N SER A 299 -8.94 26.35 -0.90
CA SER A 299 -9.20 25.44 0.22
C SER A 299 -10.65 25.53 0.71
N LEU A 300 -11.23 26.74 0.75
CA LEU A 300 -12.64 26.96 1.10
C LEU A 300 -13.60 26.39 0.04
N LEU A 301 -13.27 26.52 -1.26
CA LEU A 301 -14.06 25.90 -2.33
C LEU A 301 -14.05 24.36 -2.23
N ILE A 302 -12.89 23.78 -1.93
CA ILE A 302 -12.75 22.33 -1.69
C ILE A 302 -13.58 21.91 -0.48
N LEU A 303 -13.53 22.66 0.62
CA LEU A 303 -14.38 22.41 1.79
C LEU A 303 -15.87 22.45 1.42
N GLY A 304 -16.29 23.47 0.67
CA GLY A 304 -17.67 23.64 0.20
C GLY A 304 -18.16 22.52 -0.72
N SER A 305 -17.27 21.87 -1.48
CA SER A 305 -17.60 20.74 -2.35
C SER A 305 -18.02 19.48 -1.58
N GLY A 306 -17.67 19.37 -0.30
CA GLY A 306 -17.96 18.20 0.53
C GLY A 306 -17.08 16.97 0.26
N LEU A 307 -16.04 17.10 -0.57
CA LEU A 307 -15.18 16.00 -1.03
C LEU A 307 -14.46 15.27 0.12
N PHE A 308 -14.20 15.96 1.23
CA PHE A 308 -13.51 15.41 2.41
C PHE A 308 -14.41 15.25 3.65
N LYS A 309 -15.75 15.22 3.49
CA LYS A 309 -16.68 15.08 4.64
C LYS A 309 -16.47 13.79 5.44
N THR A 310 -16.08 12.70 4.77
CA THR A 310 -15.84 11.39 5.37
C THR A 310 -14.36 11.13 5.64
N ALA A 311 -13.49 12.14 5.51
CA ALA A 311 -12.07 11.99 5.79
C ALA A 311 -11.87 11.74 7.29
N THR A 312 -11.25 10.61 7.63
CA THR A 312 -10.86 10.26 8.99
C THR A 312 -9.53 10.94 9.35
N PRO A 313 -9.15 11.03 10.64
CA PRO A 313 -7.88 11.62 11.06
C PRO A 313 -6.63 10.96 10.43
N GLU A 314 -6.73 9.71 10.02
CA GLU A 314 -5.68 8.91 9.37
C GLU A 314 -5.59 9.18 7.85
N HIS A 315 -6.49 9.99 7.30
CA HIS A 315 -6.49 10.30 5.88
C HIS A 315 -5.15 10.94 5.46
N LEU A 316 -4.62 10.51 4.31
CA LEU A 316 -3.30 10.90 3.80
C LEU A 316 -3.03 12.42 3.85
N LEU A 317 -4.05 13.23 3.57
CA LEU A 317 -4.00 14.69 3.69
C LEU A 317 -3.49 15.16 5.06
N PHE A 318 -4.04 14.61 6.15
CA PHE A 318 -3.66 14.96 7.51
C PHE A 318 -2.30 14.38 7.88
N VAL A 319 -2.03 13.13 7.48
CA VAL A 319 -0.75 12.46 7.75
C VAL A 319 0.43 13.21 7.12
N VAL A 320 0.31 13.58 5.84
CA VAL A 320 1.35 14.34 5.11
C VAL A 320 1.54 15.72 5.73
N SER A 321 0.44 16.42 6.05
CA SER A 321 0.51 17.75 6.66
C SER A 321 1.15 17.70 8.05
N ALA A 322 0.79 16.74 8.90
CA ALA A 322 1.38 16.56 10.22
C ALA A 322 2.89 16.27 10.12
N LYS A 323 3.30 15.38 9.20
CA LYS A 323 4.72 15.08 8.95
C LYS A 323 5.50 16.32 8.51
N LYS A 324 4.92 17.16 7.65
CA LYS A 324 5.51 18.43 7.20
C LYS A 324 5.62 19.46 8.32
N MET A 325 4.61 19.55 9.18
CA MET A 325 4.58 20.47 10.32
C MET A 325 5.55 20.06 11.43
N ALA A 326 5.85 18.77 11.57
CA ALA A 326 6.76 18.24 12.60
C ALA A 326 8.23 18.14 12.15
N ALA A 327 8.53 18.34 10.87
CA ALA A 327 9.88 18.16 10.34
C ALA A 327 10.88 19.18 10.96
N PRO A 328 12.16 18.79 11.12
CA PRO A 328 13.19 19.70 11.63
C PRO A 328 13.37 20.94 10.75
N VAL A 329 13.58 22.11 11.38
CA VAL A 329 13.73 23.41 10.70
C VAL A 329 14.83 23.38 9.64
N SER A 330 15.95 22.73 9.94
CA SER A 330 17.08 22.59 9.01
C SER A 330 16.68 21.79 7.76
N GLU A 331 15.99 20.67 7.93
CA GLU A 331 15.51 19.85 6.81
C GLU A 331 14.54 20.64 5.94
N LEU A 332 13.58 21.34 6.55
CA LEU A 332 12.61 22.18 5.85
C LEU A 332 13.28 23.28 5.02
N PHE A 333 14.29 23.94 5.60
CA PHE A 333 15.05 24.98 4.94
C PHE A 333 15.80 24.47 3.71
N PHE A 334 16.57 23.37 3.85
CA PHE A 334 17.34 22.82 2.73
C PHE A 334 16.44 22.18 1.65
N ARG A 335 15.36 21.49 2.05
CA ARG A 335 14.34 21.02 1.10
C ARG A 335 13.69 22.18 0.35
N GLY A 336 13.50 23.32 1.00
CA GLY A 336 13.06 24.56 0.37
C GLY A 336 14.04 25.09 -0.70
N ILE A 337 15.33 25.09 -0.41
CA ILE A 337 16.35 25.51 -1.39
C ILE A 337 16.30 24.63 -2.65
N LEU A 338 16.37 23.31 -2.45
CA LEU A 338 16.41 22.34 -3.55
C LEU A 338 15.12 22.36 -4.38
N CYS A 339 13.97 22.54 -3.72
CA CYS A 339 12.70 22.71 -4.42
C CYS A 339 12.74 23.90 -5.38
N ASN A 340 13.03 25.11 -4.87
CA ASN A 340 12.90 26.29 -5.70
C ASN A 340 14.00 26.41 -6.76
N TRP A 341 15.13 25.75 -6.56
CA TRP A 341 16.12 25.60 -7.63
C TRP A 341 15.47 24.94 -8.85
N LEU A 342 14.84 23.77 -8.66
CA LEU A 342 14.19 23.03 -9.75
C LEU A 342 13.02 23.79 -10.37
N VAL A 343 12.21 24.47 -9.56
CA VAL A 343 11.09 25.29 -10.04
C VAL A 343 11.57 26.45 -10.90
N CYS A 344 12.57 27.21 -10.45
CA CYS A 344 13.13 28.31 -11.23
C CYS A 344 13.79 27.82 -12.52
N LEU A 345 14.47 26.67 -12.51
CA LEU A 345 14.98 26.03 -13.72
C LEU A 345 13.86 25.63 -14.68
N ALA A 346 12.76 25.07 -14.19
CA ALA A 346 11.60 24.73 -15.01
C ALA A 346 11.06 25.96 -15.74
N ILE A 347 10.84 27.05 -15.00
CA ILE A 347 10.36 28.32 -15.56
C ILE A 347 11.36 28.90 -16.57
N TRP A 348 12.65 28.90 -16.24
CA TRP A 348 13.70 29.42 -17.10
C TRP A 348 13.83 28.65 -18.41
N MET A 349 13.82 27.32 -18.35
CA MET A 349 13.90 26.47 -19.53
C MET A 349 12.62 26.57 -20.38
N ALA A 350 11.45 26.60 -19.75
CA ALA A 350 10.17 26.79 -20.44
C ALA A 350 10.11 28.15 -21.17
N ALA A 351 10.59 29.23 -20.54
CA ALA A 351 10.65 30.56 -21.15
C ALA A 351 11.58 30.65 -22.37
N ARG A 352 12.55 29.74 -22.47
CA ARG A 352 13.49 29.65 -23.61
C ARG A 352 13.05 28.68 -24.70
N SER A 353 12.09 27.82 -24.41
CA SER A 353 11.54 26.87 -25.37
C SER A 353 10.49 27.54 -26.25
N LYS A 354 10.50 27.22 -27.55
CA LYS A 354 9.51 27.73 -28.51
C LYS A 354 8.30 26.80 -28.63
N GLU A 355 8.54 25.49 -28.57
CA GLU A 355 7.51 24.46 -28.70
C GLU A 355 6.78 24.23 -27.38
N ASP A 356 5.44 24.20 -27.43
CA ASP A 356 4.61 24.03 -26.23
C ASP A 356 4.76 22.64 -25.61
N ILE A 357 4.90 21.60 -26.44
CA ILE A 357 5.17 20.23 -25.93
C ILE A 357 6.50 20.20 -25.17
N ALA A 358 7.54 20.86 -25.68
CA ALA A 358 8.84 20.91 -24.99
C ALA A 358 8.73 21.65 -23.66
N LYS A 359 7.95 22.74 -23.57
CA LYS A 359 7.68 23.43 -22.29
C LYS A 359 7.01 22.48 -21.29
N LEU A 360 5.97 21.76 -21.72
CA LEU A 360 5.25 20.81 -20.87
C LEU A 360 6.18 19.73 -20.33
N VAL A 361 7.02 19.13 -21.18
CA VAL A 361 7.97 18.08 -20.80
C VAL A 361 9.02 18.62 -19.82
N LEU A 362 9.58 19.80 -20.06
CA LEU A 362 10.57 20.43 -19.18
C LEU A 362 9.99 20.75 -17.80
N ILE A 363 8.79 21.33 -17.77
CA ILE A 363 8.05 21.60 -16.53
C ILE A 363 7.80 20.28 -15.79
N TRP A 364 7.30 19.27 -16.49
CA TRP A 364 6.97 17.98 -15.90
C TRP A 364 8.18 17.30 -15.26
N TRP A 365 9.32 17.22 -15.94
CA TRP A 365 10.53 16.58 -15.40
C TRP A 365 11.06 17.25 -14.14
N CYS A 366 11.12 18.58 -14.12
CA CYS A 366 11.58 19.33 -12.95
C CYS A 366 10.61 19.17 -11.77
N LEU A 367 9.30 19.18 -12.02
CA LEU A 367 8.28 19.01 -10.99
C LEU A 367 8.30 17.60 -10.40
N TYR A 368 8.39 16.59 -11.28
CA TYR A 368 8.51 15.20 -10.89
C TYR A 368 9.70 15.00 -9.94
N ALA A 369 10.87 15.53 -10.29
CA ALA A 369 12.10 15.36 -9.50
C ALA A 369 11.95 15.87 -8.06
N PHE A 370 11.35 17.04 -7.84
CA PHE A 370 11.26 17.58 -6.48
C PHE A 370 10.16 16.92 -5.65
N ILE A 371 9.04 16.51 -6.27
CA ILE A 371 7.92 15.88 -5.56
C ILE A 371 8.28 14.46 -5.18
N ALA A 372 8.85 13.69 -6.11
CA ALA A 372 9.35 12.35 -5.83
C ALA A 372 10.42 12.36 -4.74
N SER A 373 11.21 13.43 -4.65
CA SER A 373 12.23 13.61 -3.60
C SER A 373 11.70 14.18 -2.28
N GLY A 374 10.40 14.54 -2.20
CA GLY A 374 9.79 15.09 -1.00
C GLY A 374 10.29 16.48 -0.60
N TYR A 375 10.67 17.32 -1.57
CA TYR A 375 11.10 18.69 -1.29
C TYR A 375 9.93 19.61 -0.92
N GLU A 376 10.23 20.76 -0.32
CA GLU A 376 9.23 21.64 0.28
C GLU A 376 9.03 22.92 -0.55
N HIS A 377 7.79 23.21 -0.90
CA HIS A 377 7.42 24.37 -1.71
C HIS A 377 6.43 25.24 -0.95
N SER A 378 6.78 26.50 -0.67
CA SER A 378 5.95 27.41 0.12
C SER A 378 4.54 27.55 -0.45
N VAL A 379 4.40 27.87 -1.74
CA VAL A 379 3.09 28.05 -2.39
C VAL A 379 2.24 26.76 -2.42
N ALA A 380 2.83 25.60 -2.71
CA ALA A 380 2.07 24.34 -2.68
C ALA A 380 1.63 23.97 -1.26
N ASN A 381 2.53 24.19 -0.29
CA ASN A 381 2.24 23.94 1.11
C ASN A 381 1.18 24.91 1.66
N MET A 382 1.05 26.14 1.15
CA MET A 382 -0.04 27.05 1.54
C MET A 382 -1.39 26.37 1.36
N THR A 383 -1.67 25.80 0.17
CA THR A 383 -2.95 25.12 -0.07
C THR A 383 -3.08 23.86 0.77
N LEU A 384 -2.06 23.01 0.78
CA LEU A 384 -2.10 21.71 1.48
C LEU A 384 -2.35 21.89 2.99
N LEU A 385 -1.55 22.75 3.63
CA LEU A 385 -1.61 22.95 5.07
C LEU A 385 -2.84 23.77 5.47
N SER A 386 -3.25 24.77 4.67
CA SER A 386 -4.48 25.53 4.94
C SER A 386 -5.73 24.67 4.77
N LEU A 387 -5.80 23.83 3.74
CA LEU A 387 -6.91 22.87 3.58
C LEU A 387 -6.99 21.90 4.76
N SER A 388 -5.84 21.34 5.16
CA SER A 388 -5.77 20.41 6.30
C SER A 388 -6.23 21.07 7.60
N TRP A 389 -5.89 22.35 7.80
CA TRP A 389 -6.29 23.10 8.98
C TRP A 389 -7.76 23.56 8.96
N LEU A 390 -8.35 23.77 7.78
CA LEU A 390 -9.75 24.21 7.64
C LEU A 390 -10.77 23.07 7.73
N LEU A 391 -10.35 21.81 7.57
CA LEU A 391 -11.24 20.66 7.61
C LEU A 391 -11.67 20.31 9.06
N PRO A 392 -12.96 20.08 9.33
CA PRO A 392 -13.47 19.92 10.70
C PRO A 392 -12.96 18.67 11.42
N ASN A 393 -12.50 17.65 10.69
CA ASN A 393 -12.04 16.37 11.25
C ASN A 393 -10.52 16.32 11.43
N HIS A 394 -9.81 17.47 11.37
CA HIS A 394 -8.36 17.47 11.45
C HIS A 394 -7.89 17.02 12.85
N PRO A 395 -6.82 16.22 12.96
CA PRO A 395 -6.27 15.82 14.26
C PRO A 395 -5.59 17.00 14.97
N ASP A 396 -5.40 16.88 16.29
CA ASP A 396 -4.74 17.89 17.15
C ASP A 396 -3.28 18.17 16.74
N THR A 397 -2.67 17.28 15.96
CA THR A 397 -1.33 17.48 15.39
C THR A 397 -1.29 18.59 14.33
N ILE A 398 -2.43 18.93 13.72
CA ILE A 398 -2.53 20.03 12.73
C ILE A 398 -2.81 21.33 13.47
N THR A 399 -1.78 22.15 13.63
CA THR A 399 -1.86 23.40 14.40
C THR A 399 -1.39 24.59 13.57
N LEU A 400 -1.86 25.78 13.94
CA LEU A 400 -1.35 27.03 13.37
C LEU A 400 0.15 27.22 13.65
N ALA A 401 0.62 26.77 14.82
CA ALA A 401 2.03 26.78 15.16
C ALA A 401 2.84 25.86 14.22
N GLY A 402 2.36 24.64 13.95
CA GLY A 402 2.96 23.72 12.98
C GLY A 402 2.95 24.28 11.55
N TRP A 403 1.86 24.95 11.17
CA TRP A 403 1.76 25.66 9.88
C TRP A 403 2.87 26.71 9.73
N LEU A 404 3.09 27.54 10.75
CA LEU A 404 4.14 28.57 10.76
C LEU A 404 5.55 27.94 10.81
N HIS A 405 5.73 26.90 11.62
CA HIS A 405 6.98 26.15 11.73
C HIS A 405 7.43 25.56 10.38
N ASN A 406 6.49 25.13 9.54
CA ASN A 406 6.78 24.74 8.17
C ASN A 406 7.02 25.95 7.26
N MET A 407 6.10 26.91 7.23
CA MET A 407 6.10 28.00 6.25
C MET A 407 7.32 28.90 6.29
N ILE A 408 7.81 29.23 7.47
CA ILE A 408 8.93 30.17 7.63
C ILE A 408 10.23 29.61 7.00
N PRO A 409 10.77 28.46 7.46
CA PRO A 409 12.02 27.93 6.90
C PRO A 409 11.89 27.55 5.42
N VAL A 410 10.74 27.01 5.00
CA VAL A 410 10.52 26.65 3.59
C VAL A 410 10.53 27.88 2.68
N THR A 411 9.87 28.97 3.10
CA THR A 411 9.84 30.21 2.32
C THR A 411 11.23 30.83 2.22
N LEU A 412 11.99 30.88 3.32
CA LEU A 412 13.37 31.36 3.30
C LEU A 412 14.26 30.49 2.40
N GLY A 413 14.12 29.17 2.49
CA GLY A 413 14.82 28.23 1.63
C GLY A 413 14.47 28.45 0.16
N ASN A 414 13.19 28.61 -0.17
CA ASN A 414 12.76 28.90 -1.54
C ASN A 414 13.33 30.24 -2.05
N ILE A 415 13.35 31.31 -1.24
CA ILE A 415 13.98 32.58 -1.62
C ILE A 415 15.44 32.36 -1.99
N ILE A 416 16.21 31.67 -1.15
CA ILE A 416 17.63 31.38 -1.42
C ILE A 416 17.79 30.52 -2.69
N GLY A 417 16.99 29.47 -2.85
CA GLY A 417 16.99 28.60 -4.04
C GLY A 417 16.78 29.39 -5.33
N GLY A 418 15.79 30.29 -5.35
CA GLY A 418 15.47 31.08 -6.55
C GLY A 418 16.40 32.27 -6.78
N ALA A 419 16.68 33.07 -5.75
CA ALA A 419 17.45 34.30 -5.86
C ALA A 419 18.96 34.03 -6.00
N LEU A 420 19.53 33.17 -5.15
CA LEU A 420 20.98 32.93 -5.12
C LEU A 420 21.39 31.89 -6.16
N PHE A 421 20.83 30.68 -6.09
CA PHE A 421 21.31 29.54 -6.89
C PHE A 421 20.92 29.62 -8.36
N VAL A 422 19.82 30.31 -8.70
CA VAL A 422 19.39 30.49 -10.10
C VAL A 422 19.53 31.94 -10.55
N GLY A 423 18.85 32.88 -9.89
CA GLY A 423 18.82 34.30 -10.24
C GLY A 423 20.21 34.91 -10.39
N MET A 424 21.00 34.89 -9.31
CA MET A 424 22.34 35.47 -9.28
C MET A 424 23.32 34.70 -10.19
N ALA A 425 23.25 33.36 -10.21
CA ALA A 425 24.12 32.53 -11.03
C ALA A 425 23.95 32.82 -12.54
N TYR A 426 22.72 32.83 -13.04
CA TYR A 426 22.45 33.13 -14.45
C TYR A 426 22.70 34.60 -14.80
N TRP A 427 22.45 35.54 -13.87
CA TRP A 427 22.85 36.93 -14.06
C TRP A 427 24.36 37.08 -14.20
N PHE A 428 25.15 36.42 -13.35
CA PHE A 428 26.62 36.52 -13.36
C PHE A 428 27.24 36.05 -14.68
N VAL A 429 26.68 34.99 -15.27
CA VAL A 429 27.13 34.41 -16.55
C VAL A 429 26.58 35.18 -17.77
N SER A 430 25.51 35.98 -17.60
CA SER A 430 24.90 36.72 -18.69
C SER A 430 25.82 37.84 -19.23
N PRO A 431 25.96 37.98 -20.56
CA PRO A 431 26.79 39.03 -21.17
C PRO A 431 26.21 40.44 -21.01
N VAL A 432 24.99 40.58 -20.47
CA VAL A 432 24.34 41.88 -20.22
C VAL A 432 24.90 42.53 -18.94
N LYS A 433 26.21 42.76 -18.89
CA LYS A 433 26.85 43.58 -17.86
C LYS A 433 26.71 45.05 -18.25
N LYS A 434 25.82 45.76 -17.54
CA LYS A 434 25.67 47.24 -17.48
C LYS A 434 26.01 48.01 -18.78
N LYS A 435 24.98 48.48 -19.50
CA LYS A 435 25.11 49.84 -20.07
C LYS A 435 25.11 50.80 -18.87
N ARG A 436 26.26 51.44 -18.62
CA ARG A 436 26.40 52.52 -17.65
C ARG A 436 25.42 53.64 -17.92
#